data_AF-A0A7K3ZLE0-F1
#
_entry.id   AF-A0A7K3ZLE0-F1
#
_cell.length_a   1.000
_cell.length_b   1.000
_cell.length_c   1.000
_cell.angle_alpha   90.00
_cell.angle_beta   90.00
_cell.angle_gamma   90.00
#
_symmetry.space_group_name_H-M   'P 1'
#
loop_
_entity.id
_entity.type
_entity.pdbx_description
1 polymer ?
#
loop_
_entity_poly.entity_id
_entity_poly.type
_entity_poly.pdbx_seq_one_letter_code
_entity_poly.pdbx_strand_id
1 'polypeptide(L)'
;MAEAKNVKKAGTKLSAAGLLLIAVGTIAVIAAVALFLFYNPDVLQNLLWILLIVIAAIVVIAIVVWIAMALLAIPMYAMRGEQYQENVDYSLDDVESVKEKDSAKEAEEEETADNGDDYPGRI
;
A
#
# COMPACT_ATOMS: atom_id res chain seq x y z
N MET A 1 27.90 -21.19 40.62
CA MET A 1 27.79 -20.09 39.63
C MET A 1 28.51 -18.89 40.21
N ALA A 2 29.58 -18.42 39.56
CA ALA A 2 30.41 -17.34 40.08
C ALA A 2 29.70 -16.00 39.89
N GLU A 3 29.30 -15.38 41.00
CA GLU A 3 28.73 -14.03 41.02
C GLU A 3 29.83 -13.03 40.63
N ALA A 4 29.63 -12.28 39.54
CA ALA A 4 30.62 -11.35 39.03
C ALA A 4 30.82 -10.19 40.02
N LYS A 5 31.95 -10.19 40.75
CA LYS A 5 32.38 -9.14 41.70
C LYS A 5 32.61 -7.74 41.09
N ASN A 6 32.36 -7.55 39.79
CA ASN A 6 32.70 -6.34 39.03
C ASN A 6 31.48 -5.60 38.45
N VAL A 7 30.29 -5.70 39.07
CA VAL A 7 29.12 -4.92 38.64
C VAL A 7 28.83 -3.83 39.66
N LYS A 8 29.28 -2.59 39.39
CA LYS A 8 28.85 -1.40 40.13
C LYS A 8 27.51 -0.92 39.57
N LYS A 9 26.43 -1.13 40.33
CA LYS A 9 25.12 -0.56 40.01
C LYS A 9 25.16 0.96 40.29
N ALA A 10 25.37 1.76 39.26
CA ALA A 10 25.34 3.21 39.38
C ALA A 10 23.94 3.66 39.84
N GLY A 11 23.88 4.54 40.84
CA GLY A 11 22.62 5.01 41.41
C GLY A 11 21.86 5.89 40.41
N THR A 12 20.78 5.38 39.83
CA THR A 12 19.88 6.10 38.91
C THR A 12 18.97 7.14 39.59
N LYS A 13 19.15 7.39 40.89
CA LYS A 13 18.26 8.24 41.70
C LYS A 13 18.16 9.68 41.19
N LEU A 14 19.27 10.24 40.68
CA LEU A 14 19.28 11.59 40.09
C LEU A 14 18.62 11.63 38.70
N SER A 15 18.81 10.58 37.89
CA SER A 15 18.15 10.46 36.57
C SER A 15 16.64 10.24 36.72
N ALA A 16 16.22 9.43 37.69
CA ALA A 16 14.81 9.23 38.01
C ALA A 16 14.13 10.51 38.51
N ALA A 17 14.82 11.31 39.34
CA ALA A 17 14.32 12.60 39.79
C ALA A 17 14.18 13.61 38.64
N GLY A 18 15.14 13.64 37.70
CA GLY A 18 15.06 14.46 36.50
C GLY A 18 13.89 14.08 35.60
N LEU A 19 13.66 12.79 35.38
CA LEU A 19 12.50 12.30 34.62
C LEU A 19 11.17 12.64 35.31
N LEU A 20 11.12 12.54 36.63
CA LEU A 20 9.94 12.94 37.41
C LEU A 20 9.66 14.45 37.27
N LEU A 21 10.69 15.29 37.31
CA LEU A 21 10.56 16.73 37.09
C LEU A 21 10.04 17.05 35.69
N ILE A 22 10.54 16.35 34.65
CA ILE A 22 10.06 16.52 33.28
C ILE A 22 8.60 16.05 33.16
N ALA A 23 8.24 14.92 33.76
CA ALA A 23 6.88 14.41 33.73
C ALA A 23 5.91 15.38 34.40
N VAL A 24 6.23 15.84 35.61
CA VAL A 24 5.43 16.84 36.33
C VAL A 24 5.39 18.17 35.59
N GLY A 25 6.51 18.61 35.02
CA GLY A 25 6.59 19.81 34.21
C GLY A 25 5.70 19.75 32.97
N THR A 26 5.72 18.63 32.25
CA THR A 26 4.86 18.41 31.08
C THR A 26 3.38 18.45 31.47
N ILE A 27 3.01 17.80 32.57
CA ILE A 27 1.63 17.83 33.08
C ILE A 27 1.23 19.25 33.48
N ALA A 28 2.12 19.99 34.14
CA ALA A 28 1.87 21.38 34.53
C ALA A 28 1.67 22.29 33.31
N VAL A 29 2.47 22.11 32.25
CA VAL A 29 2.31 22.85 30.99
C VAL A 29 0.96 22.54 30.34
N ILE A 30 0.58 21.26 30.25
CA ILE A 30 -0.72 20.86 29.69
C ILE A 30 -1.87 21.48 30.51
N ALA A 31 -1.79 21.40 31.83
CA ALA A 31 -2.80 21.97 32.73
C ALA A 31 -2.88 23.51 32.58
N ALA A 32 -1.74 24.20 32.45
CA ALA A 32 -1.71 25.64 32.24
C ALA A 32 -2.34 26.03 30.90
N VAL A 33 -2.04 25.30 29.82
CA VAL A 33 -2.67 25.51 28.50
C VAL A 33 -4.17 25.24 28.55
N ALA A 34 -4.59 24.16 29.20
CA ALA A 34 -6.00 23.82 29.36
C ALA A 34 -6.76 24.89 30.16
N LEU A 35 -6.19 25.37 31.27
CA LEU A 35 -6.76 26.47 32.05
C LEU A 35 -6.82 27.76 31.23
N PHE A 36 -5.77 28.09 30.48
CA PHE A 36 -5.75 29.26 29.62
C PHE A 36 -6.85 29.22 28.55
N LEU A 37 -7.03 28.09 27.88
CA LEU A 37 -8.09 27.90 26.88
C LEU A 37 -9.49 27.91 27.51
N PHE A 38 -9.64 27.41 28.74
CA PHE A 38 -10.90 27.47 29.47
C PHE A 38 -11.33 28.91 29.77
N TYR A 39 -10.38 29.77 30.20
CA TYR A 39 -10.66 31.17 30.46
C TYR A 39 -10.72 32.04 29.20
N ASN A 40 -10.17 31.57 28.07
CA ASN A 40 -10.17 32.28 26.79
C ASN A 40 -10.80 31.40 25.70
N PRO A 41 -12.13 31.15 25.76
CA PRO A 41 -12.81 30.29 24.81
C PRO A 41 -12.69 30.80 23.37
N ASP A 42 -12.57 32.11 23.18
CA ASP A 42 -12.37 32.75 21.88
C ASP A 42 -11.09 32.28 21.19
N VAL A 43 -10.02 32.02 21.95
CA VAL A 43 -8.75 31.51 21.39
C VAL A 43 -8.95 30.12 20.81
N LEU A 44 -9.66 29.25 21.54
CA LEU A 44 -9.97 27.89 21.07
C LEU A 44 -10.85 27.92 19.82
N GLN A 45 -11.89 28.76 19.83
CA GLN A 45 -12.78 28.95 18.68
C GLN A 45 -12.01 29.47 17.46
N ASN A 46 -11.14 30.48 17.63
CA ASN A 46 -10.32 31.01 16.55
C ASN A 46 -9.36 29.95 15.99
N LEU A 47 -8.75 29.12 16.85
CA LEU A 47 -7.88 28.03 16.42
C LEU A 47 -8.63 27.02 15.55
N LEU A 48 -9.85 26.66 15.94
CA LEU A 48 -10.72 25.78 15.16
C LEU A 48 -11.12 26.41 13.83
N TRP A 49 -11.47 27.69 13.81
CA TRP A 49 -11.77 28.40 12.57
C TRP A 49 -10.58 28.45 11.62
N ILE A 50 -9.38 28.74 12.12
CA ILE A 50 -8.15 28.72 11.32
C ILE A 50 -7.96 27.32 10.71
N LEU A 51 -8.08 26.26 11.51
CA LEU A 51 -7.97 24.88 11.02
C LEU A 51 -9.01 24.58 9.93
N LEU A 52 -10.26 24.99 10.15
CA LEU A 52 -11.35 24.78 9.21
C LEU A 52 -11.13 25.55 7.91
N ILE A 53 -10.63 26.80 7.98
CA ILE A 53 -10.26 27.61 6.82
C ILE A 53 -9.14 26.93 6.02
N VAL A 54 -8.12 26.38 6.69
CA VAL A 54 -7.03 25.66 6.01
C VAL A 54 -7.57 24.43 5.28
N ILE A 55 -8.43 23.64 5.93
CA ILE A 55 -9.06 22.46 5.31
C ILE A 55 -9.93 22.90 4.12
N ALA A 56 -10.76 23.93 4.29
CA ALA A 56 -11.61 24.47 3.23
C ALA A 56 -10.77 24.97 2.04
N ALA A 57 -9.65 25.64 2.28
CA ALA A 57 -8.75 26.09 1.23
C ALA A 57 -8.18 24.90 0.42
N ILE A 58 -7.76 23.82 1.10
CA ILE A 58 -7.28 22.60 0.43
C ILE A 58 -8.39 22.00 -0.45
N VAL A 59 -9.62 21.91 0.07
CA VAL A 59 -10.77 21.40 -0.69
C VAL A 59 -11.05 22.25 -1.93
N VAL A 60 -11.04 23.58 -1.79
CA VAL A 60 -11.23 24.51 -2.93
C VAL A 60 -10.15 24.32 -3.97
N ILE A 61 -8.88 24.22 -3.56
CA ILE A 61 -7.75 23.95 -4.49
C ILE A 61 -7.98 22.63 -5.22
N ALA A 62 -8.37 21.56 -4.52
CA ALA A 62 -8.64 20.27 -5.13
C ALA A 62 -9.76 20.33 -6.17
N ILE A 63 -10.84 21.06 -5.89
CA ILE A 63 -11.94 21.30 -6.85
C ILE A 63 -11.43 22.04 -8.08
N VAL A 64 -10.64 23.11 -7.91
CA VAL A 64 -10.08 23.87 -9.03
C VAL A 64 -9.19 23.01 -9.91
N VAL A 65 -8.32 22.19 -9.31
CA VAL A 65 -7.48 21.23 -10.04
C VAL A 65 -8.33 20.23 -10.81
N TRP A 66 -9.38 19.70 -10.19
CA TRP A 66 -10.28 18.74 -10.82
C TRP A 66 -11.02 19.37 -12.02
N ILE A 67 -11.53 20.60 -11.88
CA ILE A 67 -12.16 21.34 -12.97
C ILE A 67 -11.15 21.60 -14.09
N ALA A 68 -9.93 22.03 -13.76
CA ALA A 68 -8.89 22.27 -14.76
C ALA A 68 -8.56 20.99 -15.54
N MET A 69 -8.45 19.83 -14.87
CA MET A 69 -8.28 18.54 -15.54
C MET A 69 -9.48 18.19 -16.42
N ALA A 70 -10.70 18.41 -15.96
CA ALA A 70 -11.91 18.17 -16.75
C ALA A 70 -11.96 19.05 -18.00
N LEU A 71 -11.61 20.33 -17.87
CA LEU A 71 -11.55 21.26 -19.00
C LEU A 71 -10.46 20.89 -20.01
N LEU A 72 -9.30 20.41 -19.55
CA LEU A 72 -8.24 19.89 -20.42
C LEU A 72 -8.61 18.55 -21.08
N ALA A 73 -9.46 17.75 -20.43
CA ALA A 73 -9.96 16.51 -21.01
C ALA A 73 -10.85 16.78 -22.24
N ILE A 74 -11.63 17.88 -22.25
CA ILE A 74 -12.53 18.22 -23.38
C ILE A 74 -11.80 18.24 -24.73
N PRO A 75 -10.72 19.04 -24.94
CA PRO A 75 -10.01 19.03 -26.21
C PRO A 75 -9.30 17.70 -26.47
N MET A 76 -8.79 17.02 -25.44
CA MET A 76 -8.18 15.70 -25.58
C MET A 76 -9.16 14.64 -26.10
N TYR A 77 -10.39 14.59 -25.58
CA TYR A 77 -11.44 13.71 -26.08
C TYR A 77 -11.92 14.09 -27.47
N ALA A 78 -12.05 15.39 -27.75
CA ALA A 78 -12.45 15.86 -29.08
C ALA A 78 -11.39 15.55 -30.15
N MET A 79 -10.10 15.67 -29.83
CA MET A 79 -9.00 15.39 -30.77
C MET A 79 -8.71 13.90 -30.94
N ARG A 80 -8.99 13.07 -29.92
CA ARG A 80 -8.70 11.64 -30.02
C ARG A 80 -9.49 10.96 -31.13
N GLY A 81 -10.68 11.50 -31.45
CA GLY A 81 -11.61 10.88 -32.39
C GLY A 81 -12.04 9.50 -31.89
N GLU A 82 -13.20 9.03 -32.33
CA GLU A 82 -13.53 7.62 -32.13
C GLU A 82 -12.61 6.80 -33.02
N GLN A 83 -11.65 6.08 -32.43
CA GLN A 83 -10.93 5.02 -33.15
C GLN A 83 -11.89 3.84 -33.30
N TYR A 84 -12.69 3.88 -34.35
CA TYR A 84 -13.36 2.69 -34.85
C TYR A 84 -12.30 1.75 -35.41
N GLN A 85 -12.26 0.52 -34.89
CA GLN A 85 -11.65 -0.59 -35.61
C GLN A 85 -12.55 -0.90 -36.81
N GLU A 86 -12.40 -0.14 -37.91
CA GLU A 86 -12.83 -0.65 -39.21
C GLU A 86 -11.90 -1.81 -39.56
N ASN A 87 -12.48 -2.98 -39.85
CA ASN A 87 -11.81 -4.22 -40.22
C ASN A 87 -11.24 -5.07 -39.05
N VAL A 88 -12.00 -5.24 -37.97
CA VAL A 88 -11.82 -6.42 -37.10
C VAL A 88 -12.93 -7.44 -37.39
N ASP A 89 -13.02 -7.80 -38.65
CA ASP A 89 -13.60 -9.07 -39.06
C ASP A 89 -12.53 -10.13 -38.86
N TYR A 90 -12.42 -10.68 -37.65
CA TYR A 90 -11.74 -11.97 -37.47
C TYR A 90 -12.63 -13.05 -38.11
N SER A 91 -12.62 -13.12 -39.44
CA SER A 91 -13.26 -14.23 -40.16
C SER A 91 -12.52 -15.52 -39.81
N LEU A 92 -13.28 -16.55 -39.42
CA LEU A 92 -12.78 -17.91 -39.20
C LEU A 92 -12.08 -18.49 -40.46
N ASP A 93 -12.28 -17.85 -41.61
CA ASP A 93 -11.64 -18.18 -42.88
C ASP A 93 -10.15 -17.77 -42.95
N ASP A 94 -9.69 -16.86 -42.08
CA ASP A 94 -8.27 -16.44 -41.99
C ASP A 94 -7.41 -17.36 -41.09
N VAL A 95 -8.00 -18.45 -40.58
CA VAL A 95 -7.30 -19.43 -39.75
C VAL A 95 -6.93 -20.65 -40.60
N GLU A 96 -5.62 -20.85 -40.85
CA GLU A 96 -5.11 -22.03 -41.55
C GLU A 96 -5.45 -23.29 -40.76
N SER A 97 -6.30 -24.16 -41.31
CA SER A 97 -6.66 -25.43 -40.69
C SER A 97 -5.39 -26.29 -40.56
N VAL A 98 -4.97 -26.54 -39.33
CA VAL A 98 -3.88 -27.47 -39.04
C VAL A 98 -4.29 -28.84 -39.57
N LYS A 99 -3.69 -29.24 -40.71
CA LYS A 99 -3.83 -30.61 -41.23
C LYS A 99 -3.28 -31.54 -40.17
N GLU A 100 -4.18 -32.27 -39.50
CA GLU A 100 -3.84 -33.43 -38.68
C GLU A 100 -3.02 -34.38 -39.55
N LYS A 101 -1.70 -34.38 -39.31
CA LYS A 101 -0.84 -35.44 -39.78
C LYS A 101 -0.98 -36.59 -38.80
N ASP A 102 -1.58 -37.65 -39.32
CA ASP A 102 -1.22 -39.03 -39.02
C ASP A 102 -1.59 -39.54 -37.61
N SER A 103 -2.91 -39.62 -37.38
CA SER A 103 -3.55 -40.74 -36.67
C SER A 103 -3.28 -42.06 -37.42
N ALA A 104 -2.01 -42.47 -37.53
CA ALA A 104 -1.59 -43.73 -38.15
C ALA A 104 -0.11 -44.06 -37.86
N LYS A 105 0.38 -43.85 -36.64
CA LYS A 105 1.66 -44.45 -36.22
C LYS A 105 1.79 -44.58 -34.69
N GLU A 106 0.76 -45.17 -34.08
CA GLU A 106 0.76 -45.58 -32.66
C GLU A 106 0.41 -47.07 -32.53
N ALA A 107 0.79 -47.84 -33.55
CA ALA A 107 0.90 -49.29 -33.52
C ALA A 107 2.24 -49.60 -34.19
N GLU A 108 3.11 -50.33 -33.49
CA GLU A 108 4.53 -50.60 -33.83
C GLU A 108 5.52 -49.54 -33.31
N GLU A 109 5.68 -49.46 -31.98
CA GLU A 109 6.96 -49.17 -31.29
C GLU A 109 6.78 -49.34 -29.75
N GLU A 110 6.08 -50.40 -29.31
CA GLU A 110 6.29 -50.99 -27.97
C GLU A 110 7.26 -52.18 -28.13
N GLU A 111 8.52 -51.88 -28.42
CA GLU A 111 9.62 -52.81 -28.17
C GLU A 111 10.86 -51.98 -27.80
N THR A 112 11.46 -52.33 -26.67
CA THR A 112 12.69 -51.75 -26.07
C THR A 112 12.53 -50.57 -25.09
N ALA A 113 11.88 -50.85 -23.94
CA ALA A 113 12.27 -50.23 -22.68
C ALA A 113 12.83 -51.32 -21.75
N ASP A 114 14.11 -51.65 -21.98
CA ASP A 114 14.98 -52.30 -21.00
C ASP A 114 15.26 -51.30 -19.87
N ASN A 115 14.64 -51.54 -18.72
CA ASN A 115 15.27 -51.25 -17.44
C ASN A 115 14.66 -52.18 -16.41
N GLY A 116 15.52 -53.08 -15.94
CA GLY A 116 15.19 -54.13 -15.01
C GLY A 116 14.70 -53.63 -13.65
N ASP A 117 13.99 -54.56 -13.03
CA ASP A 117 14.17 -55.03 -11.66
C ASP A 117 13.97 -53.96 -10.57
N ASP A 118 13.11 -54.12 -9.56
CA ASP A 118 12.31 -55.23 -9.06
C ASP A 118 11.56 -54.61 -7.87
N TYR A 119 10.41 -55.19 -7.53
CA TYR A 119 9.97 -55.50 -6.16
C TYR A 119 8.44 -55.57 -6.09
N PRO A 120 7.87 -56.78 -6.28
CA PRO A 120 6.60 -57.16 -5.69
C PRO A 120 6.74 -57.26 -4.16
N GLY A 121 5.61 -57.41 -3.47
CA GLY A 121 5.53 -57.39 -2.00
C GLY A 121 6.57 -58.26 -1.26
N ARG A 122 7.32 -57.61 -0.38
CA ARG A 122 7.73 -58.01 0.99
C ARG A 122 7.82 -59.53 1.29
N ILE A 123 9.03 -60.09 1.16
CA ILE A 123 9.63 -61.11 2.05
C ILE A 123 11.15 -60.97 2.01
#